data_AF-A0A8T4KIV0-F1
#
_entry.id   AF-A0A8T4KIV0-F1
#
_cell.length_a   1.000
_cell.length_b   1.000
_cell.length_c   1.000
_cell.angle_alpha   90.00
_cell.angle_beta   90.00
_cell.angle_gamma   90.00
#
_symmetry.space_group_name_H-M   'P 1'
#
loop_
_entity.id
_entity.type
_entity.pdbx_description
1 polymer ?
#
loop_
_entity_poly.entity_id
_entity_poly.type
_entity_poly.pdbx_seq_one_letter_code
_entity_poly.pdbx_strand_id
1 'polypeptide(L)'
;MSFKFAHMSDCHLGSWSSHPDMKEFAIRAFETAIDKCISERVDFIIIAGDLLDTSLPGIDVLKRAVSKFRQCREAGIPVYMVAGSHDYSPTGKTMLSVFENAGLVIDVARYEENEGRITLGFTVDEKTGCRLAGIFGKKGSLEVESFRHLDVPEEQPGFRIFVFHCGIDEHQSMHGMSSVPVSLLPKNFDYYATGHIHVRRIYRTERGRVAFPGPLFPTSFDELENYDSGFYIVSSDGEIQDVPVKMFETFLIDRDMTGKTPGEAESMLMDELRPMPNTVLLLRLKGILNGRPSDIDFKAVAAKAESLGAICMKKNISKLSSEAMEEAAMENIANVDDLERKLVAKHAERMKLLGRDNIEQLILSLMNVLKEEKGEDETNATFEEKVKENAKKVLGI
;
A
#
# COMPACT_ATOMS: atom_id res chain seq x y z
N MET A 1 26.26 10.59 22.15
CA MET A 1 27.09 10.13 21.01
C MET A 1 26.33 10.44 19.74
N SER A 2 26.99 10.84 18.65
CA SER A 2 26.31 10.94 17.35
C SER A 2 26.16 9.53 16.77
N PHE A 3 24.97 9.21 16.25
CA PHE A 3 24.67 7.95 15.58
C PHE A 3 23.80 8.21 14.36
N LYS A 4 23.71 7.23 13.46
CA LYS A 4 22.85 7.28 12.28
C LYS A 4 22.03 6.02 12.11
N PHE A 5 20.81 6.16 11.62
CA PHE A 5 19.92 5.04 11.37
C PHE A 5 19.29 5.12 9.99
N ALA A 6 18.98 3.98 9.38
CA ALA A 6 18.17 3.95 8.18
C ALA A 6 16.68 3.88 8.53
N HIS A 7 15.84 4.54 7.77
CA HIS A 7 14.38 4.48 7.88
C HIS A 7 13.78 4.18 6.51
N MET A 8 13.13 3.02 6.41
CA MET A 8 12.39 2.54 5.24
C MET A 8 10.99 2.03 5.67
N SER A 9 10.09 1.88 4.71
CA SER A 9 8.75 1.30 4.88
C SER A 9 8.27 0.79 3.54
N ASP A 10 7.09 0.15 3.51
CA ASP A 10 6.36 -0.15 2.27
C ASP A 10 7.24 -0.91 1.25
N CYS A 11 7.98 -1.90 1.75
CA CYS A 11 8.85 -2.74 0.93
C CYS A 11 8.04 -3.67 0.03
N HIS A 12 6.86 -4.11 0.49
CA HIS A 12 5.92 -4.99 -0.22
C HIS A 12 6.62 -6.17 -0.92
N LEU A 13 7.47 -6.87 -0.17
CA LEU A 13 8.20 -8.02 -0.68
C LEU A 13 7.22 -9.11 -1.12
N GLY A 14 7.32 -9.50 -2.39
CA GLY A 14 6.41 -10.46 -3.02
C GLY A 14 5.30 -9.82 -3.86
N SER A 15 5.24 -8.49 -3.92
CA SER A 15 4.42 -7.75 -4.88
C SER A 15 4.71 -8.17 -6.33
N TRP A 16 3.83 -7.76 -7.25
CA TRP A 16 3.90 -8.16 -8.66
C TRP A 16 3.94 -9.67 -8.88
N SER A 17 3.19 -10.44 -8.08
CA SER A 17 3.21 -11.91 -8.10
C SER A 17 2.92 -12.52 -9.49
N SER A 18 2.12 -11.86 -10.33
CA SER A 18 1.84 -12.27 -11.72
C SER A 18 2.89 -11.81 -12.76
N HIS A 19 3.93 -11.09 -12.33
CA HIS A 19 4.96 -10.52 -13.20
C HIS A 19 6.37 -10.79 -12.63
N PRO A 20 6.97 -11.94 -12.97
CA PRO A 20 8.21 -12.41 -12.36
C PRO A 20 9.37 -11.40 -12.38
N ASP A 21 9.58 -10.69 -13.50
CA ASP A 21 10.67 -9.73 -13.61
C ASP A 21 10.50 -8.56 -12.64
N MET A 22 9.28 -8.02 -12.54
CA MET A 22 8.95 -6.93 -11.61
C MET A 22 9.09 -7.36 -10.16
N LYS A 23 8.64 -8.58 -9.84
CA LYS A 23 8.80 -9.17 -8.50
C LYS A 23 10.28 -9.31 -8.13
N GLU A 24 11.14 -9.74 -9.06
CA GLU A 24 12.58 -9.80 -8.81
C GLU A 24 13.19 -8.42 -8.62
N PHE A 25 12.79 -7.40 -9.38
CA PHE A 25 13.24 -6.02 -9.14
C PHE A 25 12.81 -5.49 -7.77
N ALA A 26 11.59 -5.78 -7.33
CA ALA A 26 11.13 -5.41 -5.98
C ALA A 26 12.01 -6.03 -4.88
N ILE A 27 12.32 -7.33 -5.01
CA ILE A 27 13.22 -8.01 -4.08
C ILE A 27 14.62 -7.39 -4.13
N ARG A 28 15.18 -7.16 -5.33
CA ARG A 28 16.52 -6.57 -5.49
C ARG A 28 16.60 -5.13 -4.99
N ALA A 29 15.52 -4.36 -5.07
CA ALA A 29 15.45 -3.02 -4.51
C ALA A 29 15.61 -3.05 -2.99
N PHE A 30 14.91 -3.96 -2.31
CA PHE A 30 15.09 -4.20 -0.87
C PHE A 30 16.52 -4.66 -0.54
N GLU A 31 17.06 -5.61 -1.29
CA GLU A 31 18.43 -6.07 -1.08
C GLU A 31 19.47 -4.96 -1.23
N THR A 32 19.29 -4.10 -2.24
CA THR A 32 20.13 -2.94 -2.51
C THR A 32 20.04 -1.91 -1.38
N ALA A 33 18.84 -1.67 -0.85
CA ALA A 33 18.64 -0.77 0.29
C ALA A 33 19.37 -1.28 1.54
N ILE A 34 19.25 -2.58 1.85
CA ILE A 34 19.95 -3.20 2.98
C ILE A 34 21.47 -3.18 2.78
N ASP A 35 21.96 -3.53 1.58
CA ASP A 35 23.40 -3.47 1.28
C ASP A 35 23.94 -2.04 1.43
N LYS A 36 23.15 -1.05 1.03
CA LYS A 36 23.49 0.36 1.24
C LYS A 36 23.54 0.70 2.73
N CYS A 37 22.59 0.26 3.55
CA CYS A 37 22.63 0.46 5.00
C CYS A 37 23.90 -0.15 5.63
N ILE A 38 24.28 -1.36 5.22
CA ILE A 38 25.48 -2.05 5.72
C ILE A 38 26.76 -1.32 5.29
N SER A 39 26.89 -0.98 4.00
CA SER A 39 28.06 -0.27 3.46
C SER A 39 28.23 1.12 4.05
N GLU A 40 27.12 1.84 4.26
CA GLU A 40 27.11 3.12 4.97
C GLU A 40 27.40 2.93 6.47
N ARG A 41 27.35 1.71 7.02
CA ARG A 41 27.56 1.42 8.46
C ARG A 41 26.59 2.22 9.33
N VAL A 42 25.31 2.15 9.02
CA VAL A 42 24.28 2.68 9.94
C VAL A 42 24.33 1.91 11.27
N ASP A 43 23.98 2.60 12.35
CA ASP A 43 23.96 2.00 13.69
C ASP A 43 22.79 1.04 13.87
N PHE A 44 21.65 1.33 13.24
CA PHE A 44 20.49 0.44 13.16
C PHE A 44 19.59 0.78 11.96
N ILE A 45 18.66 -0.12 11.65
CA ILE A 45 17.66 0.05 10.58
C ILE A 45 16.27 0.04 11.20
N ILE A 46 15.38 0.91 10.72
CA ILE A 46 13.95 0.91 11.03
C ILE A 46 13.18 0.53 9.76
N ILE A 47 12.28 -0.46 9.86
CA ILE A 47 11.26 -0.77 8.85
C ILE A 47 9.88 -0.47 9.44
N ALA A 48 9.28 0.64 9.03
CA ALA A 48 8.01 1.14 9.56
C ALA A 48 6.78 0.51 8.87
N GLY A 49 6.72 -0.82 8.88
CA GLY A 49 5.59 -1.61 8.35
C GLY A 49 5.62 -1.88 6.85
N ASP A 50 4.72 -2.77 6.45
CA ASP A 50 4.53 -3.33 5.09
C ASP A 50 5.84 -3.84 4.49
N LEU A 51 6.55 -4.68 5.27
CA LEU A 51 7.71 -5.41 4.77
C LEU A 51 7.28 -6.38 3.67
N LEU A 52 6.20 -7.11 3.91
CA LEU A 52 5.67 -8.15 3.02
C LEU A 52 4.39 -7.66 2.35
N ASP A 53 4.20 -8.03 1.08
CA ASP A 53 2.97 -7.71 0.31
C ASP A 53 1.74 -8.44 0.87
N THR A 54 1.95 -9.57 1.55
CA THR A 54 0.89 -10.38 2.15
C THR A 54 1.39 -11.05 3.42
N SER A 55 0.48 -11.32 4.36
CA SER A 55 0.76 -12.02 5.61
C SER A 55 1.27 -13.46 5.43
N LEU A 56 1.06 -14.05 4.24
CA LEU A 56 1.53 -15.39 3.87
C LEU A 56 2.40 -15.32 2.61
N PRO A 57 3.63 -14.80 2.72
CA PRO A 57 4.52 -14.64 1.57
C PRO A 57 5.05 -15.99 1.05
N GLY A 58 5.46 -16.01 -0.22
CA GLY A 58 6.12 -17.18 -0.80
C GLY A 58 7.48 -17.48 -0.15
N ILE A 59 7.88 -18.75 -0.13
CA ILE A 59 9.12 -19.23 0.51
C ILE A 59 10.36 -18.51 -0.04
N ASP A 60 10.43 -18.27 -1.35
CA ASP A 60 11.58 -17.58 -1.96
C ASP A 60 11.73 -16.14 -1.46
N VAL A 61 10.61 -15.44 -1.25
CA VAL A 61 10.60 -14.07 -0.70
C VAL A 61 11.16 -14.09 0.73
N LEU A 62 10.67 -15.02 1.55
CA LEU A 62 11.15 -15.19 2.92
C LEU A 62 12.64 -15.51 2.97
N LYS A 63 13.11 -16.41 2.10
CA LYS A 63 14.53 -16.78 2.02
C LYS A 63 15.42 -15.56 1.75
N ARG A 64 15.03 -14.69 0.82
CA ARG A 64 15.78 -13.47 0.47
C ARG A 64 15.77 -12.46 1.62
N ALA A 65 14.61 -12.23 2.25
CA ALA A 65 14.49 -11.36 3.43
C ALA A 65 15.35 -11.85 4.60
N VAL A 66 15.23 -13.13 4.97
CA VAL A 66 16.01 -13.75 6.05
C VAL A 66 17.52 -13.66 5.78
N SER A 67 17.94 -13.86 4.52
CA SER A 67 19.35 -13.72 4.15
C SER A 67 19.88 -12.31 4.44
N LYS A 68 19.11 -11.27 4.10
CA LYS A 68 19.49 -9.87 4.32
C LYS A 68 19.49 -9.49 5.80
N PHE A 69 18.49 -9.94 6.57
CA PHE A 69 18.49 -9.73 8.03
C PHE A 69 19.65 -10.45 8.72
N ARG A 70 19.99 -11.65 8.26
CA ARG A 70 21.18 -12.36 8.76
C ARG A 70 22.46 -11.56 8.49
N GLN A 71 22.62 -10.97 7.31
CA GLN A 71 23.77 -10.11 7.00
C GLN A 71 23.82 -8.87 7.88
N CYS A 72 22.68 -8.22 8.16
CA CYS A 72 22.60 -7.10 9.10
C CYS A 72 23.10 -7.52 10.50
N ARG A 73 22.62 -8.67 10.99
CA ARG A 73 23.05 -9.22 12.27
C ARG A 73 24.55 -9.55 12.31
N GLU A 74 25.08 -10.18 11.26
CA GLU A 74 26.51 -10.47 11.13
C GLU A 74 27.36 -9.18 11.09
N ALA A 75 26.81 -8.08 10.57
CA ALA A 75 27.43 -6.76 10.59
C ALA A 75 27.22 -5.99 11.92
N GLY A 76 26.47 -6.54 12.88
CA GLY A 76 26.16 -5.88 14.15
C GLY A 76 25.18 -4.70 14.02
N ILE A 77 24.31 -4.73 13.00
CA ILE A 77 23.30 -3.71 12.72
C ILE A 77 21.91 -4.29 13.07
N PRO A 78 21.31 -3.94 14.21
CA PRO A 78 19.96 -4.38 14.55
C PRO A 78 18.91 -3.77 13.62
N VAL A 79 17.84 -4.53 13.39
CA VAL A 79 16.70 -4.14 12.57
C VAL A 79 15.47 -4.04 13.46
N TYR A 80 14.95 -2.83 13.64
CA TYR A 80 13.75 -2.51 14.40
C TYR A 80 12.55 -2.39 13.47
N MET A 81 11.41 -2.94 13.89
CA MET A 81 10.24 -3.04 13.02
C MET A 81 8.93 -2.86 13.77
N VAL A 82 7.92 -2.39 13.05
CA VAL A 82 6.51 -2.60 13.37
C VAL A 82 5.86 -3.31 12.19
N ALA A 83 4.82 -4.11 12.44
CA ALA A 83 4.01 -4.67 11.37
C ALA A 83 3.09 -3.59 10.77
N GLY A 84 3.00 -3.57 9.43
CA GLY A 84 2.04 -2.76 8.70
C GLY A 84 0.77 -3.54 8.37
N SER A 85 -0.15 -2.88 7.66
CA SER A 85 -1.47 -3.43 7.36
C SER A 85 -1.42 -4.72 6.53
N HIS A 86 -0.41 -4.89 5.66
CA HIS A 86 -0.22 -6.08 4.83
C HIS A 86 0.45 -7.24 5.56
N ASP A 87 1.26 -6.96 6.59
CA ASP A 87 1.97 -7.96 7.38
C ASP A 87 1.03 -8.77 8.30
N TYR A 88 -0.18 -8.25 8.55
CA TYR A 88 -1.18 -8.86 9.43
C TYR A 88 -2.07 -9.91 8.75
N SER A 89 -2.16 -11.07 9.40
CA SER A 89 -3.23 -12.04 9.12
C SER A 89 -4.51 -11.72 9.91
N PRO A 90 -5.69 -12.16 9.44
CA PRO A 90 -6.95 -12.04 10.20
C PRO A 90 -6.93 -12.71 11.58
N THR A 91 -5.97 -13.62 11.82
CA THR A 91 -5.80 -14.30 13.12
C THR A 91 -4.90 -13.53 14.09
N GLY A 92 -4.46 -12.32 13.73
CA GLY A 92 -3.54 -11.49 14.52
C GLY A 92 -2.07 -11.93 14.47
N LYS A 93 -1.77 -13.04 13.79
CA LYS A 93 -0.41 -13.55 13.61
C LYS A 93 0.31 -12.79 12.50
N THR A 94 1.60 -12.54 12.72
CA THR A 94 2.49 -11.84 11.77
C THR A 94 3.75 -12.68 11.53
N MET A 95 4.31 -12.60 10.31
CA MET A 95 5.64 -13.15 10.03
C MET A 95 6.74 -12.44 10.82
N LEU A 96 6.48 -11.20 11.27
CA LEU A 96 7.38 -10.44 12.12
C LEU A 96 7.75 -11.22 13.39
N SER A 97 6.78 -11.85 14.05
CA SER A 97 7.03 -12.69 15.23
C SER A 97 7.98 -13.87 14.95
N VAL A 98 7.98 -14.40 13.73
CA VAL A 98 8.88 -15.48 13.32
C VAL A 98 10.31 -14.95 13.16
N PHE A 99 10.46 -13.78 12.53
CA PHE A 99 11.76 -13.13 12.39
C PHE A 99 12.35 -12.71 13.74
N GLU A 100 11.52 -12.22 14.66
CA GLU A 100 11.95 -11.83 16.01
C GLU A 100 12.38 -13.06 16.84
N ASN A 101 11.60 -14.14 16.84
CA ASN A 101 11.98 -15.39 17.51
C ASN A 101 13.26 -16.03 16.92
N ALA A 102 13.54 -15.78 15.64
CA ALA A 102 14.81 -16.18 15.00
C ALA A 102 16.00 -15.25 15.35
N GLY A 103 15.76 -14.18 16.10
CA GLY A 103 16.75 -13.16 16.45
C GLY A 103 17.29 -12.41 15.24
N LEU A 104 16.43 -12.12 14.26
CA LEU A 104 16.79 -11.42 13.02
C LEU A 104 16.32 -9.96 13.01
N VAL A 105 15.22 -9.68 13.69
CA VAL A 105 14.62 -8.34 13.82
C VAL A 105 14.11 -8.18 15.25
N ILE A 106 13.78 -6.95 15.65
CA ILE A 106 13.24 -6.62 16.97
C ILE A 106 11.92 -5.88 16.75
N ASP A 107 10.83 -6.42 17.29
CA ASP A 107 9.52 -5.75 17.25
C ASP A 107 9.51 -4.63 18.30
N VAL A 108 9.27 -3.40 17.86
CA VAL A 108 9.19 -2.21 18.73
C VAL A 108 7.77 -1.81 19.09
N ALA A 109 6.76 -2.51 18.57
CA ALA A 109 5.37 -2.34 18.98
C ALA A 109 5.07 -3.11 20.27
N ARG A 110 5.77 -2.73 21.34
CA ARG A 110 5.62 -3.27 22.68
C ARG A 110 4.76 -2.31 23.47
N TYR A 111 3.55 -2.71 23.84
CA TYR A 111 2.64 -1.87 24.62
C TYR A 111 1.68 -2.72 25.43
N GLU A 112 1.14 -2.14 26.50
CA GLU A 112 0.08 -2.74 27.32
C GLU A 112 -1.24 -2.03 27.02
N GLU A 113 -2.30 -2.80 26.84
CA GLU A 113 -3.65 -2.28 26.62
C GLU A 113 -4.53 -2.56 27.84
N ASN A 114 -4.97 -1.51 28.53
CA ASN A 114 -5.79 -1.58 29.74
C ASN A 114 -6.96 -0.61 29.61
N GLU A 115 -8.20 -1.12 29.66
CA GLU A 115 -9.44 -0.31 29.62
C GLU A 115 -9.48 0.71 28.45
N GLY A 116 -8.98 0.30 27.27
CA GLY A 116 -8.93 1.14 26.07
C GLY A 116 -7.79 2.17 26.03
N ARG A 117 -6.92 2.20 27.05
CA ARG A 117 -5.66 2.95 27.05
C ARG A 117 -4.49 2.07 26.65
N ILE A 118 -3.58 2.62 25.84
CA ILE A 118 -2.39 1.92 25.35
C ILE A 118 -1.16 2.61 25.92
N THR A 119 -0.46 1.93 26.83
CA THR A 119 0.79 2.43 27.40
C THR A 119 1.96 1.86 26.60
N LEU A 120 2.69 2.74 25.92
CA LEU A 120 3.83 2.37 25.08
C LEU A 120 5.02 1.90 25.91
N GLY A 121 5.63 0.79 25.51
CA GLY A 121 6.91 0.31 26.00
C GLY A 121 8.06 0.79 25.12
N PHE A 122 9.24 0.96 25.73
CA PHE A 122 10.46 1.31 25.00
C PHE A 122 11.37 0.10 24.80
N THR A 123 11.80 -0.06 23.56
CA THR A 123 12.99 -0.84 23.20
C THR A 123 14.18 0.10 23.16
N VAL A 124 15.29 -0.26 23.82
CA VAL A 124 16.52 0.55 23.85
C VAL A 124 17.56 -0.12 22.97
N ASP A 125 18.11 0.63 22.03
CA ASP A 125 19.27 0.18 21.26
C ASP A 125 20.53 0.19 22.14
N GLU A 126 21.19 -0.97 22.25
CA GLU A 126 22.30 -1.17 23.18
C GLU A 126 23.53 -0.31 22.85
N LYS A 127 23.74 -0.01 21.56
CA LYS A 127 24.92 0.71 21.08
C LYS A 127 24.78 2.21 21.23
N THR A 128 23.61 2.74 20.88
CA THR A 128 23.36 4.19 20.78
C THR A 128 22.61 4.75 21.99
N GLY A 129 21.92 3.90 22.75
CA GLY A 129 20.97 4.31 23.79
C GLY A 129 19.69 4.93 23.23
N CYS A 130 19.47 4.86 21.91
CA CYS A 130 18.25 5.34 21.27
C CYS A 130 17.05 4.52 21.76
N ARG A 131 15.93 5.21 22.02
CA ARG A 131 14.70 4.59 22.53
C ARG A 131 13.65 4.57 21.43
N LEU A 132 13.16 3.39 21.12
CA LEU A 132 12.13 3.17 20.11
C LEU A 132 10.85 2.69 20.80
N ALA A 133 9.74 3.33 20.47
CA ALA A 133 8.41 2.86 20.82
C ALA A 133 7.57 2.83 19.55
N GLY A 134 6.64 1.89 19.43
CA GLY A 134 5.81 1.83 18.25
C GLY A 134 4.43 1.25 18.46
N ILE A 135 3.64 1.35 17.41
CA ILE A 135 2.32 0.74 17.29
C ILE A 135 2.16 0.17 15.88
N PHE A 136 1.44 -0.93 15.79
CA PHE A 136 1.13 -1.62 14.55
C PHE A 136 0.17 -0.83 13.66
N GLY A 137 0.33 -0.94 12.34
CA GLY A 137 -0.71 -0.58 11.38
C GLY A 137 -1.66 -1.76 11.19
N LYS A 138 -2.98 -1.54 11.27
CA LYS A 138 -4.00 -2.58 11.10
C LYS A 138 -4.79 -2.34 9.80
N LYS A 139 -5.28 -3.42 9.20
CA LYS A 139 -6.16 -3.31 8.03
C LYS A 139 -7.42 -2.51 8.38
N GLY A 140 -7.83 -1.64 7.47
CA GLY A 140 -8.99 -0.76 7.66
C GLY A 140 -8.76 0.37 8.66
N SER A 141 -7.51 0.66 9.01
CA SER A 141 -7.12 1.76 9.89
C SER A 141 -7.73 1.67 11.31
N LEU A 142 -7.94 0.44 11.79
CA LEU A 142 -8.52 0.18 13.12
C LEU A 142 -7.64 0.72 14.26
N GLU A 143 -6.37 1.00 14.00
CA GLU A 143 -5.45 1.63 14.93
C GLU A 143 -5.66 3.13 15.10
N VAL A 144 -6.39 3.83 14.21
CA VAL A 144 -6.56 5.29 14.27
C VAL A 144 -7.17 5.74 15.60
N GLU A 145 -8.11 4.98 16.13
CA GLU A 145 -8.72 5.27 17.43
C GLU A 145 -7.71 5.09 18.58
N SER A 146 -6.78 4.14 18.45
CA SER A 146 -5.72 3.90 19.43
C SER A 146 -4.84 5.12 19.69
N PHE A 147 -4.61 5.97 18.68
CA PHE A 147 -3.81 7.19 18.82
C PHE A 147 -4.39 8.19 19.83
N ARG A 148 -5.71 8.18 20.05
CA ARG A 148 -6.36 9.05 21.04
C ARG A 148 -6.09 8.65 22.48
N HIS A 149 -5.66 7.42 22.69
CA HIS A 149 -5.50 6.81 24.01
C HIS A 149 -4.08 6.32 24.29
N LEU A 150 -3.10 6.83 23.51
CA LEU A 150 -1.69 6.56 23.73
C LEU A 150 -1.20 7.27 24.99
N ASP A 151 -0.68 6.47 25.90
CA ASP A 151 0.09 6.92 27.06
C ASP A 151 1.56 6.56 26.86
N VAL A 152 2.42 7.48 27.27
CA VAL A 152 3.86 7.36 27.09
C VAL A 152 4.50 7.46 28.46
N PRO A 153 5.25 6.43 28.90
CA PRO A 153 5.95 6.48 30.18
C PRO A 153 6.79 7.75 30.34
N GLU A 154 6.93 8.20 31.60
CA GLU A 154 7.61 9.46 31.96
C GLU A 154 8.97 9.66 31.28
N GLU A 155 9.33 10.94 31.13
CA GLU A 155 10.52 11.38 30.42
C GLU A 155 11.79 10.67 30.91
N GLN A 156 12.35 9.84 30.02
CA GLN A 156 13.69 9.29 30.18
C GLN A 156 14.64 9.93 29.17
N PRO A 157 15.90 10.20 29.56
CA PRO A 157 16.88 10.79 28.67
C PRO A 157 17.22 9.87 27.49
N GLY A 158 17.58 10.48 26.35
CA GLY A 158 17.99 9.80 25.12
C GLY A 158 17.21 10.29 23.91
N PHE A 159 17.73 10.02 22.71
CA PHE A 159 17.03 10.29 21.46
C PHE A 159 15.88 9.28 21.29
N ARG A 160 14.69 9.76 20.94
CA ARG A 160 13.46 8.98 20.94
C ARG A 160 12.84 8.93 19.56
N ILE A 161 12.52 7.73 19.11
CA ILE A 161 11.86 7.48 17.83
C ILE A 161 10.50 6.82 18.07
N PHE A 162 9.45 7.42 17.51
CA PHE A 162 8.13 6.79 17.46
C PHE A 162 7.96 6.13 16.10
N VAL A 163 7.71 4.82 16.07
CA VAL A 163 7.58 4.02 14.85
C VAL A 163 6.13 3.56 14.70
N PHE A 164 5.48 3.93 13.61
CA PHE A 164 4.07 3.57 13.38
C PHE A 164 3.80 3.43 11.89
N HIS A 165 2.70 2.78 11.51
CA HIS A 165 2.34 2.61 10.11
C HIS A 165 0.92 3.12 9.88
N CYS A 166 0.79 4.42 9.62
CA CYS A 166 -0.49 5.10 9.43
C CYS A 166 -0.31 6.40 8.63
N GLY A 167 -1.34 6.82 7.91
CA GLY A 167 -1.35 8.14 7.26
C GLY A 167 -1.52 9.29 8.25
N ILE A 168 -1.14 10.51 7.84
CA ILE A 168 -1.39 11.74 8.63
C ILE A 168 -2.29 12.72 7.88
N ASP A 169 -3.15 13.46 8.59
CA ASP A 169 -4.10 14.42 7.99
C ASP A 169 -3.38 15.57 7.25
N GLU A 170 -2.19 15.94 7.73
CA GLU A 170 -1.33 16.97 7.15
C GLU A 170 -0.79 16.58 5.77
N HIS A 171 -0.88 15.29 5.41
CA HIS A 171 -0.73 14.87 4.03
C HIS A 171 -2.07 15.03 3.30
N GLN A 172 -2.18 16.10 2.51
CA GLN A 172 -3.28 16.24 1.56
C GLN A 172 -3.10 15.25 0.40
N SER A 173 -3.44 13.97 0.59
CA SER A 173 -3.77 13.10 -0.53
C SER A 173 -4.63 11.88 -0.15
N MET A 174 -5.48 11.52 -1.12
CA MET A 174 -6.41 10.39 -1.22
C MET A 174 -7.71 10.45 -0.39
N HIS A 175 -8.81 10.74 -1.10
CA HIS A 175 -10.17 10.47 -0.61
C HIS A 175 -10.33 8.98 -0.29
N GLY A 176 -10.50 8.64 1.00
CA GLY A 176 -10.98 7.34 1.44
C GLY A 176 -10.01 6.49 2.30
N MET A 177 -8.78 6.92 2.55
CA MET A 177 -7.90 6.29 3.54
C MET A 177 -7.99 7.04 4.87
N SER A 178 -8.08 6.32 5.99
CA SER A 178 -8.11 6.95 7.31
C SER A 178 -6.70 7.38 7.70
N SER A 179 -6.61 8.54 8.33
CA SER A 179 -5.37 9.16 8.78
C SER A 179 -5.51 9.64 10.22
N VAL A 180 -4.37 9.97 10.83
CA VAL A 180 -4.32 10.58 12.16
C VAL A 180 -3.81 12.02 12.07
N PRO A 181 -4.44 13.00 12.72
CA PRO A 181 -3.85 14.32 12.83
C PRO A 181 -2.55 14.23 13.64
N VAL A 182 -1.52 14.96 13.21
CA VAL A 182 -0.22 14.97 13.92
C VAL A 182 -0.38 15.37 15.39
N SER A 183 -1.39 16.17 15.72
CA SER A 183 -1.72 16.54 17.10
C SER A 183 -2.05 15.36 18.02
N LEU A 184 -2.40 14.19 17.48
CA LEU A 184 -2.63 12.95 18.25
C LEU A 184 -1.38 12.07 18.36
N LEU A 185 -0.30 12.38 17.66
CA LEU A 185 0.95 11.66 17.84
C LEU A 185 1.49 11.87 19.27
N PRO A 186 2.14 10.86 19.87
CA PRO A 186 2.65 10.96 21.23
C PRO A 186 3.69 12.07 21.34
N LYS A 187 3.73 12.77 22.48
CA LYS A 187 4.69 13.86 22.75
C LYS A 187 6.10 13.31 22.99
N ASN A 188 7.09 14.20 22.98
CA ASN A 188 8.45 13.93 23.47
C ASN A 188 9.20 12.86 22.65
N PHE A 189 9.07 12.92 21.32
CA PHE A 189 9.89 12.15 20.38
C PHE A 189 10.64 13.10 19.45
N ASP A 190 11.88 12.74 19.10
CA ASP A 190 12.75 13.55 18.24
C ASP A 190 12.51 13.26 16.75
N TYR A 191 11.98 12.08 16.45
CA TYR A 191 11.70 11.59 15.10
C TYR A 191 10.48 10.66 15.09
N TYR A 192 9.64 10.81 14.07
CA TYR A 192 8.44 10.01 13.85
C TYR A 192 8.61 9.25 12.53
N ALA A 193 8.92 7.95 12.64
CA ALA A 193 9.16 7.06 11.53
C ALA A 193 7.85 6.39 11.11
N THR A 194 7.37 6.66 9.89
CA THR A 194 6.14 6.06 9.40
C THR A 194 6.17 5.63 7.94
N GLY A 195 5.18 4.81 7.56
CA GLY A 195 4.94 4.29 6.21
C GLY A 195 3.48 4.42 5.83
N HIS A 196 2.92 3.45 5.10
CA HIS A 196 1.52 3.35 4.66
C HIS A 196 1.20 4.22 3.44
N ILE A 197 1.57 5.50 3.48
CA ILE A 197 1.43 6.38 2.33
C ILE A 197 2.67 6.24 1.47
N HIS A 198 2.51 5.76 0.23
CA HIS A 198 3.59 5.55 -0.73
C HIS A 198 4.12 6.88 -1.31
N VAL A 199 4.62 7.76 -0.46
CA VAL A 199 5.21 9.05 -0.82
C VAL A 199 6.52 9.25 -0.06
N ARG A 200 7.49 9.88 -0.71
CA ARG A 200 8.73 10.33 -0.05
C ARG A 200 8.53 11.75 0.46
N ARG A 201 8.25 11.92 1.75
CA ARG A 201 8.07 13.27 2.32
C ARG A 201 8.42 13.35 3.80
N ILE A 202 8.95 14.51 4.20
CA ILE A 202 9.25 14.83 5.60
C ILE A 202 8.47 16.07 5.98
N TYR A 203 7.61 15.94 6.98
CA TYR A 203 6.84 17.03 7.57
C TYR A 203 7.57 17.54 8.80
N ARG A 204 7.78 18.85 8.86
CA ARG A 204 8.21 19.54 10.08
C ARG A 204 6.97 20.01 10.80
N THR A 205 6.74 19.48 12.00
CA THR A 205 5.52 19.69 12.77
C THR A 205 5.84 20.20 14.17
N GLU A 206 4.83 20.65 14.91
CA GLU A 206 4.97 20.99 16.34
C GLU A 206 5.45 19.80 17.19
N ARG A 207 5.24 18.56 16.73
CA ARG A 207 5.63 17.33 17.42
C ARG A 207 7.06 16.94 17.15
N GLY A 208 7.62 17.34 16.01
CA GLY A 208 8.91 16.92 15.51
C GLY A 208 8.87 16.65 14.02
N ARG A 209 9.79 15.81 13.53
CA ARG A 209 9.85 15.44 12.11
C ARG A 209 9.10 14.13 11.87
N VAL A 210 8.03 14.19 11.08
CA VAL A 210 7.29 13.01 10.62
C VAL A 210 7.73 12.68 9.21
N ALA A 211 8.28 11.48 9.01
CA ALA A 211 8.86 11.09 7.75
C ALA A 211 8.12 9.90 7.16
N PHE A 212 7.81 9.99 5.88
CA PHE A 212 7.40 8.90 5.00
C PHE A 212 8.56 8.66 4.04
N PRO A 213 9.28 7.53 4.13
CA PRO A 213 10.35 7.20 3.21
C PRO A 213 9.81 6.72 1.87
N GLY A 214 8.52 6.40 1.77
CA GLY A 214 7.90 5.85 0.57
C GLY A 214 8.36 4.41 0.28
N PRO A 215 7.88 3.82 -0.83
CA PRO A 215 8.18 2.45 -1.14
C PRO A 215 9.63 2.28 -1.64
N LEU A 216 10.23 1.12 -1.37
CA LEU A 216 11.51 0.76 -1.98
C LEU A 216 11.37 0.40 -3.47
N PHE A 217 10.16 0.01 -3.89
CA PHE A 217 9.85 -0.32 -5.28
C PHE A 217 8.37 -0.05 -5.58
N PRO A 218 8.01 0.46 -6.78
CA PRO A 218 6.62 0.72 -7.16
C PRO A 218 5.77 -0.54 -7.08
N THR A 219 4.58 -0.45 -6.50
CA THR A 219 3.61 -1.55 -6.36
C THR A 219 2.46 -1.46 -7.35
N SER A 220 2.30 -0.30 -8.02
CA SER A 220 1.22 -0.01 -8.94
C SER A 220 1.73 0.62 -10.24
N PHE A 221 0.85 0.72 -11.23
CA PHE A 221 1.16 1.41 -12.49
C PHE A 221 1.35 2.92 -12.27
N ASP A 222 0.53 3.54 -11.42
CA ASP A 222 0.61 4.97 -11.14
C ASP A 222 1.92 5.33 -10.39
N GLU A 223 2.41 4.44 -9.54
CA GLU A 223 3.74 4.58 -8.91
C GLU A 223 4.89 4.35 -9.91
N LEU A 224 4.73 3.50 -10.92
CA LEU A 224 5.74 3.35 -11.99
C LEU A 224 5.85 4.61 -12.84
N GLU A 225 4.73 5.31 -13.07
CA GLU A 225 4.76 6.60 -13.76
C GLU A 225 5.48 7.66 -12.93
N ASN A 226 5.23 7.67 -11.62
CA ASN A 226 5.86 8.56 -10.66
C ASN A 226 6.95 7.82 -9.89
N TYR A 227 7.92 7.23 -10.61
CA TYR A 227 8.91 6.33 -10.01
C TYR A 227 9.87 7.07 -9.04
N ASP A 228 9.42 7.16 -7.80
CA ASP A 228 10.05 7.85 -6.68
C ASP A 228 10.20 6.88 -5.49
N SER A 229 11.29 6.11 -5.49
CA SER A 229 11.52 5.02 -4.52
C SER A 229 12.89 5.12 -3.84
N GLY A 230 13.01 4.51 -2.66
CA GLY A 230 14.21 4.57 -1.82
C GLY A 230 13.91 4.70 -0.33
N PHE A 231 14.85 5.22 0.45
CA PHE A 231 14.70 5.36 1.91
C PHE A 231 15.49 6.54 2.47
N TYR A 232 15.43 6.77 3.78
CA TYR A 232 16.22 7.81 4.45
C TYR A 232 17.34 7.23 5.31
N ILE A 233 18.49 7.92 5.37
CA ILE A 233 19.49 7.75 6.44
C ILE A 233 19.43 9.01 7.30
N VAL A 234 19.20 8.86 8.60
CA VAL A 234 18.98 9.96 9.54
C VAL A 234 20.07 9.96 10.59
N SER A 235 20.66 11.11 10.84
CA SER A 235 21.62 11.32 11.93
C SER A 235 20.92 11.88 13.17
N SER A 236 21.41 11.50 14.35
CA SER A 236 20.87 11.94 15.65
C SER A 236 20.99 13.46 15.89
N ASP A 237 21.84 14.15 15.14
CA ASP A 237 21.96 15.62 15.13
C ASP A 237 20.91 16.32 14.26
N GLY A 238 20.16 15.55 13.47
CA GLY A 238 19.06 16.02 12.67
C GLY A 238 19.31 16.06 11.16
N GLU A 239 20.47 15.65 10.66
CA GLU A 239 20.68 15.52 9.21
C GLU A 239 19.87 14.35 8.63
N ILE A 240 19.32 14.53 7.42
CA ILE A 240 18.56 13.49 6.71
C ILE A 240 19.10 13.33 5.28
N GLN A 241 19.79 12.20 5.09
CA GLN A 241 20.15 11.49 3.88
C GLN A 241 18.96 11.02 3.04
N ASP A 242 18.59 11.64 1.91
CA ASP A 242 17.71 10.99 0.92
C ASP A 242 18.48 9.97 0.08
N VAL A 243 18.07 8.71 0.11
CA VAL A 243 18.75 7.60 -0.59
C VAL A 243 17.81 6.96 -1.62
N PRO A 244 17.86 7.39 -2.89
CA PRO A 244 17.02 6.82 -3.94
C PRO A 244 17.43 5.38 -4.27
N VAL A 245 16.44 4.56 -4.60
CA VAL A 245 16.59 3.17 -5.03
C VAL A 245 15.84 3.00 -6.35
N LYS A 246 16.57 3.07 -7.47
CA LYS A 246 16.03 2.86 -8.82
C LYS A 246 16.67 1.64 -9.48
N MET A 247 15.84 0.72 -9.95
CA MET A 247 16.30 -0.50 -10.63
C MET A 247 16.37 -0.32 -12.15
N PHE A 248 15.53 0.55 -12.69
CA PHE A 248 15.39 0.83 -14.11
C PHE A 248 14.84 2.24 -14.34
N GLU A 249 14.88 2.70 -15.58
CA GLU A 249 14.18 3.91 -16.02
C GLU A 249 12.75 3.56 -16.48
N THR A 250 11.86 4.56 -16.54
CA THR A 250 10.52 4.38 -17.12
C THR A 250 10.34 5.29 -18.32
N PHE A 251 9.60 4.80 -19.32
CA PHE A 251 9.23 5.57 -20.50
C PHE A 251 7.73 5.49 -20.71
N LEU A 252 7.03 6.61 -20.52
CA LEU A 252 5.58 6.70 -20.62
C LEU A 252 5.14 7.19 -22.01
N ILE A 253 4.25 6.43 -22.63
CA ILE A 253 3.41 6.87 -23.75
C ILE A 253 1.98 7.03 -23.21
N ASP A 254 1.56 8.28 -22.99
CA ASP A 254 0.19 8.64 -22.60
C ASP A 254 -0.54 9.23 -23.81
N ARG A 255 -1.57 8.52 -24.31
CA ARG A 255 -2.26 8.89 -25.55
C ARG A 255 -3.77 8.70 -25.48
N ASP A 256 -4.45 9.65 -26.11
CA ASP A 256 -5.86 9.55 -26.44
C ASP A 256 -6.02 8.90 -27.83
N MET A 257 -6.66 7.75 -27.83
CA MET A 257 -6.88 6.91 -29.01
C MET A 257 -8.27 7.12 -29.62
N THR A 258 -8.99 8.15 -29.22
CA THR A 258 -10.33 8.43 -29.74
C THR A 258 -10.34 8.53 -31.27
N GLY A 259 -11.31 7.85 -31.89
CA GLY A 259 -11.54 7.84 -33.33
C GLY A 259 -10.51 7.06 -34.15
N LYS A 260 -9.55 6.36 -33.51
CA LYS A 260 -8.56 5.53 -34.21
C LYS A 260 -9.06 4.10 -34.32
N THR A 261 -8.68 3.45 -35.41
CA THR A 261 -8.76 2.00 -35.52
C THR A 261 -7.65 1.33 -34.68
N PRO A 262 -7.79 0.05 -34.30
CA PRO A 262 -6.74 -0.68 -33.60
C PRO A 262 -5.38 -0.68 -34.32
N GLY A 263 -5.38 -0.79 -35.65
CA GLY A 263 -4.15 -0.78 -36.45
C GLY A 263 -3.47 0.61 -36.50
N GLU A 264 -4.24 1.69 -36.53
CA GLU A 264 -3.68 3.05 -36.42
C GLU A 264 -3.10 3.32 -35.03
N ALA A 265 -3.79 2.84 -33.97
CA ALA A 265 -3.28 2.92 -32.62
C ALA A 265 -1.97 2.13 -32.47
N GLU A 266 -1.89 0.92 -33.05
CA GLU A 266 -0.66 0.12 -33.08
C GLU A 266 0.47 0.85 -33.81
N SER A 267 0.23 1.36 -35.02
CA SER A 267 1.25 2.10 -35.79
C SER A 267 1.76 3.31 -35.02
N MET A 268 0.86 4.08 -34.38
CA MET A 268 1.23 5.22 -33.55
C MET A 268 2.14 4.79 -32.40
N LEU A 269 1.80 3.70 -31.70
CA LEU A 269 2.64 3.18 -30.62
C LEU A 269 4.02 2.78 -31.14
N MET A 270 4.10 2.10 -32.29
CA MET A 270 5.36 1.68 -32.92
C MET A 270 6.24 2.86 -33.31
N ASP A 271 5.67 3.93 -33.86
CA ASP A 271 6.39 5.13 -34.31
C ASP A 271 7.00 5.93 -33.16
N GLU A 272 6.42 5.85 -31.97
CA GLU A 272 6.93 6.50 -30.76
C GLU A 272 8.01 5.68 -30.04
N LEU A 273 8.20 4.41 -30.40
CA LEU A 273 9.24 3.58 -29.81
C LEU A 273 10.63 4.08 -30.25
N ARG A 274 11.51 4.21 -29.26
CA ARG A 274 12.90 4.64 -29.41
C ARG A 274 13.82 3.72 -28.61
N PRO A 275 15.14 3.69 -28.87
CA PRO A 275 16.08 2.97 -28.02
C PRO A 275 15.86 3.31 -26.54
N MET A 276 15.65 2.29 -25.72
CA MET A 276 15.27 2.42 -24.31
C MET A 276 15.95 1.36 -23.44
N PRO A 277 17.30 1.34 -23.38
CA PRO A 277 18.03 0.34 -22.61
C PRO A 277 17.66 0.43 -21.12
N ASN A 278 17.53 -0.72 -20.45
CA ASN A 278 17.23 -0.81 -19.02
C ASN A 278 16.00 0.01 -18.60
N THR A 279 14.97 0.01 -19.45
CA THR A 279 13.76 0.83 -19.28
C THR A 279 12.51 -0.04 -19.27
N VAL A 280 11.54 0.27 -18.41
CA VAL A 280 10.18 -0.29 -18.47
C VAL A 280 9.30 0.66 -19.29
N LEU A 281 8.71 0.14 -20.38
CA LEU A 281 7.76 0.89 -21.20
C LEU A 281 6.39 0.90 -20.52
N LEU A 282 5.82 2.08 -20.33
CA LEU A 282 4.49 2.30 -19.77
C LEU A 282 3.57 2.84 -20.85
N LEU A 283 2.42 2.19 -21.07
CA LEU A 283 1.39 2.66 -21.99
C LEU A 283 0.15 3.07 -21.20
N ARG A 284 -0.18 4.36 -21.16
CA ARG A 284 -1.45 4.86 -20.64
C ARG A 284 -2.33 5.27 -21.81
N LEU A 285 -3.33 4.44 -22.12
CA LEU A 285 -4.22 4.68 -23.25
C LEU A 285 -5.63 4.97 -22.77
N LYS A 286 -6.25 5.98 -23.37
CA LYS A 286 -7.63 6.39 -23.08
C LYS A 286 -8.39 6.73 -24.36
N GLY A 287 -9.70 6.87 -24.25
CA GLY A 287 -10.57 7.31 -25.34
C GLY A 287 -11.39 6.18 -25.96
N ILE A 288 -12.07 6.48 -27.06
CA ILE A 288 -13.03 5.59 -27.72
C ILE A 288 -12.52 5.16 -29.09
N LEU A 289 -12.16 3.89 -29.25
CA LEU A 289 -11.65 3.33 -30.50
C LEU A 289 -12.78 2.97 -31.50
N ASN A 290 -12.44 3.06 -32.79
CA ASN A 290 -13.21 2.49 -33.91
C ASN A 290 -12.87 1.00 -34.06
N GLY A 291 -13.17 0.22 -33.02
CA GLY A 291 -12.80 -1.19 -32.89
C GLY A 291 -12.48 -1.54 -31.44
N ARG A 292 -12.27 -2.83 -31.13
CA ARG A 292 -12.08 -3.25 -29.73
C ARG A 292 -10.63 -2.97 -29.29
N PRO A 293 -10.41 -2.51 -28.04
CA PRO A 293 -9.06 -2.39 -27.49
C PRO A 293 -8.24 -3.69 -27.53
N SER A 294 -8.89 -4.85 -27.48
CA SER A 294 -8.23 -6.17 -27.57
C SER A 294 -7.62 -6.47 -28.93
N ASP A 295 -8.05 -5.75 -29.97
CA ASP A 295 -7.61 -5.96 -31.35
C ASP A 295 -6.29 -5.21 -31.66
N ILE A 296 -5.79 -4.37 -30.75
CA ILE A 296 -4.46 -3.77 -30.84
C ILE A 296 -3.41 -4.85 -30.55
N ASP A 297 -2.43 -5.05 -31.45
CA ASP A 297 -1.35 -6.02 -31.23
C ASP A 297 -0.29 -5.50 -30.26
N PHE A 298 -0.64 -5.50 -28.98
CA PHE A 298 0.29 -5.18 -27.89
C PHE A 298 1.48 -6.14 -27.82
N LYS A 299 1.39 -7.35 -28.39
CA LYS A 299 2.52 -8.29 -28.40
C LYS A 299 3.57 -7.82 -29.39
N ALA A 300 3.16 -7.36 -30.56
CA ALA A 300 4.07 -6.76 -31.54
C ALA A 300 4.75 -5.52 -30.95
N VAL A 301 4.00 -4.63 -30.29
CA VAL A 301 4.56 -3.43 -29.63
C VAL A 301 5.58 -3.82 -28.55
N ALA A 302 5.25 -4.80 -27.69
CA ALA A 302 6.16 -5.30 -26.67
C ALA A 302 7.44 -5.89 -27.26
N ALA A 303 7.33 -6.77 -28.26
CA ALA A 303 8.47 -7.39 -28.92
C ALA A 303 9.39 -6.35 -29.58
N LYS A 304 8.80 -5.31 -30.19
CA LYS A 304 9.58 -4.20 -30.75
C LYS A 304 10.29 -3.41 -29.64
N ALA A 305 9.61 -3.09 -28.55
CA ALA A 305 10.21 -2.39 -27.41
C ALA A 305 11.36 -3.20 -26.79
N GLU A 306 11.19 -4.50 -26.61
CA GLU A 306 12.24 -5.42 -26.14
C GLU A 306 13.46 -5.42 -27.08
N SER A 307 13.24 -5.45 -28.40
CA SER A 307 14.33 -5.32 -29.39
C SER A 307 15.08 -3.99 -29.32
N LEU A 308 14.47 -2.96 -28.72
CA LEU A 308 15.05 -1.63 -28.49
C LEU A 308 15.66 -1.49 -27.08
N GLY A 309 15.71 -2.58 -26.30
CA GLY A 309 16.34 -2.63 -24.98
C GLY A 309 15.39 -2.48 -23.79
N ALA A 310 14.08 -2.46 -24.02
CA ALA A 310 13.10 -2.46 -22.93
C ALA A 310 13.17 -3.76 -22.13
N ILE A 311 13.01 -3.64 -20.81
CA ILE A 311 12.95 -4.76 -19.87
C ILE A 311 11.61 -5.48 -20.02
N CYS A 312 10.52 -4.71 -19.97
CA CYS A 312 9.17 -5.19 -20.20
C CYS A 312 8.24 -4.01 -20.52
N MET A 313 7.01 -4.33 -20.92
CA MET A 313 5.95 -3.35 -21.14
C MET A 313 4.82 -3.54 -20.13
N LYS A 314 4.36 -2.43 -19.53
CA LYS A 314 3.13 -2.35 -18.74
C LYS A 314 2.13 -1.44 -19.45
N LYS A 315 0.85 -1.75 -19.31
CA LYS A 315 -0.23 -0.96 -19.89
C LYS A 315 -1.34 -0.71 -18.89
N ASN A 316 -1.87 0.51 -18.92
CA ASN A 316 -3.13 0.89 -18.33
C ASN A 316 -4.07 1.34 -19.46
N ILE A 317 -5.05 0.49 -19.76
CA ILE A 317 -6.07 0.72 -20.78
C ILE A 317 -7.47 0.76 -20.16
N SER A 318 -7.57 0.96 -18.85
CA SER A 318 -8.85 0.95 -18.11
C SER A 318 -9.82 2.04 -18.57
N LYS A 319 -9.29 3.11 -19.19
CA LYS A 319 -10.05 4.23 -19.75
C LYS A 319 -10.14 4.19 -21.29
N LEU A 320 -9.82 3.05 -21.89
CA LEU A 320 -9.89 2.82 -23.33
C LEU A 320 -11.07 1.89 -23.63
N SER A 321 -12.02 2.36 -24.42
CA SER A 321 -13.24 1.64 -24.78
C SER A 321 -13.42 1.63 -26.30
N SER A 322 -14.47 0.99 -26.79
CA SER A 322 -14.91 1.07 -28.18
C SER A 322 -16.30 1.70 -28.25
N GLU A 323 -16.69 2.26 -29.40
CA GLU A 323 -18.02 2.87 -29.59
C GLU A 323 -19.15 1.92 -29.13
N ALA A 324 -19.12 0.66 -29.60
CA ALA A 324 -20.09 -0.36 -29.22
C ALA A 324 -20.11 -0.71 -27.71
N MET A 325 -18.98 -0.51 -26.99
CA MET A 325 -18.90 -0.76 -25.55
C MET A 325 -19.49 0.41 -24.76
N GLU A 326 -19.28 1.65 -25.22
CA GLU A 326 -19.91 2.85 -24.66
C GLU A 326 -21.42 2.83 -24.91
N GLU A 327 -21.86 2.51 -26.13
CA GLU A 327 -23.28 2.36 -26.45
C GLU A 327 -23.93 1.27 -25.58
N ALA A 328 -23.31 0.09 -25.48
CA ALA A 328 -23.81 -0.97 -24.61
C ALA A 328 -23.76 -0.58 -23.13
N ALA A 329 -22.78 0.19 -22.67
CA ALA A 329 -22.73 0.69 -21.30
C ALA A 329 -23.85 1.71 -21.04
N MET A 330 -24.12 2.62 -21.98
CA MET A 330 -25.22 3.58 -21.90
C MET A 330 -26.59 2.89 -21.95
N GLU A 331 -26.76 1.87 -22.79
CA GLU A 331 -27.96 1.01 -22.81
C GLU A 331 -28.12 0.22 -21.51
N ASN A 332 -27.03 -0.30 -20.92
CA ASN A 332 -27.06 -1.00 -19.64
C ASN A 332 -27.31 -0.06 -18.45
N ILE A 333 -26.82 1.19 -18.50
CA ILE A 333 -27.13 2.22 -17.51
C ILE A 333 -28.60 2.65 -17.63
N ALA A 334 -29.18 2.64 -18.84
CA ALA A 334 -30.62 2.83 -19.03
C ALA A 334 -31.46 1.63 -18.51
N ASN A 335 -30.83 0.47 -18.27
CA ASN A 335 -31.43 -0.78 -17.81
C ASN A 335 -30.86 -1.25 -16.45
N VAL A 336 -30.47 -0.32 -15.57
CA VAL A 336 -29.89 -0.63 -14.24
C VAL A 336 -30.74 -1.62 -13.44
N ASP A 337 -32.06 -1.51 -13.53
CA ASP A 337 -32.99 -2.45 -12.87
C ASP A 337 -32.87 -3.89 -13.40
N ASP A 338 -32.51 -4.07 -14.67
CA ASP A 338 -32.37 -5.37 -15.32
C ASP A 338 -30.97 -5.97 -15.09
N LEU A 339 -29.94 -5.13 -14.97
CA LEU A 339 -28.58 -5.53 -14.59
C LEU A 339 -28.52 -5.99 -13.13
N GLU A 340 -29.17 -5.27 -12.22
CA GLU A 340 -29.31 -5.67 -10.82
C GLU A 340 -30.04 -7.00 -10.69
N ARG A 341 -31.16 -7.19 -11.38
CA ARG A 341 -31.89 -8.48 -11.38
C ARG A 341 -31.02 -9.64 -11.89
N LYS A 342 -30.25 -9.43 -12.97
CA LYS A 342 -29.33 -10.47 -13.50
C LYS A 342 -28.19 -10.80 -12.55
N LEU A 343 -27.62 -9.81 -11.86
CA LEU A 343 -26.59 -10.01 -10.83
C LEU A 343 -27.16 -10.77 -9.63
N VAL A 344 -28.33 -10.37 -9.15
CA VAL A 344 -29.01 -11.02 -8.03
C VAL A 344 -29.35 -12.48 -8.39
N ALA A 345 -29.86 -12.77 -9.59
CA ALA A 345 -30.12 -14.13 -10.05
C ALA A 345 -28.84 -15.00 -10.09
N LYS A 346 -27.74 -14.47 -10.65
CA LYS A 346 -26.44 -15.17 -10.72
C LYS A 346 -25.87 -15.49 -9.33
N HIS A 347 -25.97 -14.55 -8.38
CA HIS A 347 -25.48 -14.76 -7.02
C HIS A 347 -26.41 -15.64 -6.18
N ALA A 348 -27.73 -15.56 -6.41
CA ALA A 348 -28.72 -16.41 -5.75
C ALA A 348 -28.56 -17.89 -6.13
N GLU A 349 -28.23 -18.23 -7.39
CA GLU A 349 -27.91 -19.61 -7.79
C GLU A 349 -26.72 -20.18 -6.99
N ARG A 350 -25.64 -19.40 -6.85
CA ARG A 350 -24.46 -19.80 -6.08
C ARG A 350 -24.79 -20.02 -4.60
N MET A 351 -25.76 -19.29 -4.05
CA MET A 351 -26.17 -19.40 -2.66
C MET A 351 -27.29 -20.42 -2.40
N LYS A 352 -28.11 -20.78 -3.40
CA LYS A 352 -29.06 -21.91 -3.29
C LYS A 352 -28.35 -23.23 -3.01
N LEU A 353 -27.13 -23.40 -3.52
CA LEU A 353 -26.21 -24.50 -3.18
C LEU A 353 -25.88 -24.60 -1.67
N LEU A 354 -26.15 -23.55 -0.89
CA LEU A 354 -25.93 -23.48 0.56
C LEU A 354 -27.23 -23.67 1.38
N GLY A 355 -28.35 -24.06 0.75
CA GLY A 355 -29.53 -24.57 1.46
C GLY A 355 -30.52 -23.55 2.02
N ARG A 356 -30.57 -22.31 1.49
CA ARG A 356 -31.64 -21.34 1.80
C ARG A 356 -32.60 -21.18 0.63
N ASP A 357 -33.89 -21.43 0.85
CA ASP A 357 -34.95 -21.09 -0.10
C ASP A 357 -35.28 -19.59 -0.04
N ASN A 358 -35.75 -19.00 -1.14
CA ASN A 358 -36.11 -17.57 -1.30
C ASN A 358 -34.98 -16.51 -1.14
N ILE A 359 -33.71 -16.88 -1.33
CA ILE A 359 -32.56 -15.94 -1.28
C ILE A 359 -32.69 -14.75 -2.24
N GLU A 360 -33.28 -14.96 -3.42
CA GLU A 360 -33.43 -13.90 -4.43
C GLU A 360 -34.31 -12.76 -3.93
N GLN A 361 -35.46 -13.08 -3.33
CA GLN A 361 -36.34 -12.10 -2.70
C GLN A 361 -35.69 -11.41 -1.50
N LEU A 362 -34.88 -12.15 -0.74
CA LEU A 362 -34.14 -11.60 0.39
C LEU A 362 -33.11 -10.54 -0.07
N ILE A 363 -32.32 -10.83 -1.11
CA ILE A 363 -31.32 -9.91 -1.65
C ILE A 363 -31.99 -8.65 -2.20
N LEU A 364 -33.05 -8.80 -3.01
CA LEU A 364 -33.79 -7.67 -3.56
C LEU A 364 -34.39 -6.77 -2.47
N SER A 365 -34.96 -7.39 -1.43
CA SER A 365 -35.55 -6.67 -0.29
C SER A 365 -34.47 -5.91 0.50
N LEU A 366 -33.29 -6.51 0.67
CA LEU A 366 -32.17 -5.87 1.38
C LEU A 366 -31.61 -4.69 0.58
N MET A 367 -31.47 -4.85 -0.74
CA MET A 367 -31.01 -3.79 -1.63
C MET A 367 -31.95 -2.58 -1.59
N ASN A 368 -33.26 -2.80 -1.57
CA ASN A 368 -34.23 -1.71 -1.46
C ASN A 368 -34.09 -0.93 -0.15
N VAL A 369 -33.84 -1.61 0.97
CA VAL A 369 -33.58 -0.95 2.26
C VAL A 369 -32.29 -0.14 2.22
N LEU A 370 -31.24 -0.66 1.58
CA LEU A 370 -29.94 0.02 1.45
C LEU A 370 -29.96 1.19 0.45
N LYS A 371 -30.95 1.23 -0.43
CA LYS A 371 -31.21 2.33 -1.38
C LYS A 371 -32.07 3.44 -0.78
N GLU A 372 -32.59 3.30 0.45
CA GLU A 372 -33.35 4.36 1.09
C GLU A 372 -32.50 5.63 1.18
N GLU A 373 -33.06 6.75 0.75
CA GLU A 373 -32.42 8.06 0.88
C GLU A 373 -32.79 8.70 2.22
N LYS A 374 -31.87 9.52 2.72
CA LYS A 374 -32.06 10.27 3.97
C LYS A 374 -33.09 11.38 3.75
N GLY A 375 -34.10 11.46 4.62
CA GLY A 375 -35.09 12.53 4.56
C GLY A 375 -34.50 13.90 4.92
N GLU A 376 -35.07 14.98 4.36
CA GLU A 376 -34.58 16.37 4.56
C GLU A 376 -34.51 16.79 6.04
N ASP A 377 -35.40 16.25 6.89
CA ASP A 377 -35.48 16.54 8.33
C ASP A 377 -34.86 15.45 9.24
N GLU A 378 -34.17 14.46 8.66
CA GLU A 378 -33.60 13.33 9.40
C GLU A 378 -32.14 13.61 9.81
N THR A 379 -31.71 13.15 10.98
CA THR A 379 -30.28 13.18 11.35
C THR A 379 -29.55 11.96 10.78
N ASN A 380 -28.22 12.01 10.64
CA ASN A 380 -27.45 10.84 10.17
C ASN A 380 -27.63 9.64 11.12
N ALA A 381 -27.67 9.88 12.43
CA ALA A 381 -27.85 8.82 13.43
C ALA A 381 -29.22 8.14 13.30
N THR A 382 -30.29 8.92 13.16
CA THR A 382 -31.66 8.39 13.00
C THR A 382 -31.84 7.66 11.66
N PHE A 383 -31.22 8.17 10.59
CA PHE A 383 -31.23 7.51 9.28
C PHE A 383 -30.51 6.16 9.31
N GLU A 384 -29.30 6.11 9.88
CA GLU A 384 -28.56 4.86 10.01
C GLU A 384 -29.29 3.83 10.88
N GLU A 385 -29.90 4.27 11.98
CA GLU A 385 -30.67 3.38 12.86
C GLU A 385 -31.90 2.81 12.14
N LYS A 386 -32.63 3.64 11.39
CA LYS A 386 -33.76 3.22 10.55
C LYS A 386 -33.36 2.20 9.49
N VAL A 387 -32.29 2.47 8.73
CA VAL A 387 -31.78 1.55 7.70
C VAL A 387 -31.32 0.23 8.33
N LYS A 388 -30.65 0.28 9.49
CA LYS A 388 -30.23 -0.92 10.25
C LYS A 388 -31.42 -1.73 10.75
N GLU A 389 -32.45 -1.09 11.31
CA GLU A 389 -33.67 -1.79 11.76
C GLU A 389 -34.42 -2.44 10.59
N ASN A 390 -34.56 -1.73 9.47
CA ASN A 390 -35.22 -2.25 8.28
C ASN A 390 -34.43 -3.43 7.68
N ALA A 391 -33.10 -3.37 7.67
CA ALA A 391 -32.26 -4.45 7.19
C ALA A 391 -32.35 -5.69 8.10
N LYS A 392 -32.40 -5.50 9.42
CA LYS A 392 -32.63 -6.59 10.40
C LYS A 392 -33.98 -7.27 10.21
N LYS A 393 -35.05 -6.51 9.99
CA LYS A 393 -36.38 -7.06 9.68
C LYS A 393 -36.36 -7.92 8.42
N VAL A 394 -35.67 -7.48 7.37
CA VAL A 394 -35.50 -8.27 6.14
C VAL A 394 -34.69 -9.54 6.40
N LEU A 395 -33.64 -9.48 7.23
CA LEU A 395 -32.79 -10.62 7.59
C LEU A 395 -33.43 -11.58 8.61
N GLY A 396 -34.53 -11.19 9.25
CA GLY A 396 -35.22 -11.98 10.27
C GLY A 396 -34.44 -12.11 11.59
N ILE A 397 -33.66 -11.09 11.97
CA ILE A 397 -32.80 -11.08 13.18
C ILE A 397 -33.09 -9.90 14.12
#